data_AF-A0A2E8GD65-F1
#
_entry.id   AF-A0A2E8GD65-F1
#
_cell.length_a   1.000
_cell.length_b   1.000
_cell.length_c   1.000
_cell.angle_alpha   90.00
_cell.angle_beta   90.00
_cell.angle_gamma   90.00
#
_symmetry.space_group_name_H-M   'P 1'
#
loop_
_entity.id
_entity.type
_entity.pdbx_description
1 polymer ?
#
loop_
_entity_poly.entity_id
_entity_poly.type
_entity_poly.pdbx_seq_one_letter_code
_entity_poly.pdbx_strand_id
1 'polypeptide(L)'
;MSIRFIPTVPTETESQHVTQERLQAQRRVGKSHEKRADWILNFAACSIGRLGSKEFKDLQYEVAAFAISVHSPTSDVWDLLHWAQHDGPIPAHGHVESFQNQAKMWVGRILAKESIIVPFFGRGRFCLTYSEDGWKQALLSENAERALLYGLWLTLSECAHRIRRCPECAKAFLATRSNQRYCLPSCQSRVASRKYLGTPPERLGKSGRPSKKDMAALKLKTKKPTREKVKGKQSAGISMKTTASRSNKRSSRVEDNEQE
;
A
#
# COMPACT_ATOMS: atom_id res chain seq x y z
N MET A 1 9.61 14.72 -42.56
CA MET A 1 8.22 15.19 -42.44
C MET A 1 7.95 15.49 -40.97
N SER A 2 7.90 16.77 -40.58
CA SER A 2 7.61 17.17 -39.20
C SER A 2 6.11 17.35 -39.00
N ILE A 3 5.49 16.49 -38.20
CA ILE A 3 4.09 16.62 -37.80
C ILE A 3 4.01 17.77 -36.79
N ARG A 4 3.48 18.92 -37.21
CA ARG A 4 3.15 20.02 -36.28
C ARG A 4 1.88 19.63 -35.53
N PHE A 5 2.00 19.38 -34.23
CA PHE A 5 0.84 19.35 -33.32
C PHE A 5 0.31 20.77 -33.20
N ILE A 6 -0.88 21.03 -33.73
CA ILE A 6 -1.63 22.25 -33.42
C ILE A 6 -2.44 21.91 -32.18
N PRO A 7 -2.12 22.47 -31.00
CA PRO A 7 -2.96 22.28 -29.82
C PRO A 7 -4.31 22.93 -30.10
N THR A 8 -5.35 22.12 -30.29
CA THR A 8 -6.72 22.59 -30.32
C THR A 8 -7.06 23.06 -28.90
N VAL A 9 -7.30 24.36 -28.74
CA VAL A 9 -7.82 24.91 -27.48
C VAL A 9 -9.15 24.23 -27.21
N PRO A 10 -9.32 23.51 -26.09
CA PRO A 10 -10.58 22.86 -25.76
C PRO A 10 -11.70 23.89 -25.68
N THR A 11 -12.88 23.53 -26.15
CA THR A 11 -14.07 24.39 -25.96
C THR A 11 -14.40 24.49 -24.47
N GLU A 12 -15.00 25.59 -24.00
CA GLU A 12 -15.30 25.82 -22.58
C GLU A 12 -16.10 24.66 -21.96
N THR A 13 -17.01 24.05 -22.74
CA THR A 13 -17.82 22.90 -22.31
C THR A 13 -16.97 21.63 -22.10
N GLU A 14 -15.96 21.40 -22.93
CA GLU A 14 -15.02 20.27 -22.77
C GLU A 14 -14.14 20.45 -21.53
N SER A 15 -13.70 21.68 -21.27
CA SER A 15 -12.91 22.02 -20.08
C SER A 15 -13.69 21.75 -18.77
N GLN A 16 -14.96 22.13 -18.73
CA GLN A 16 -15.83 21.87 -17.57
C GLN A 16 -16.05 20.37 -17.32
N HIS A 17 -16.31 19.60 -18.38
CA HIS A 17 -16.49 18.14 -18.26
C HIS A 17 -15.23 17.44 -17.75
N VAL A 18 -14.05 17.78 -18.27
CA VAL A 18 -12.76 17.21 -17.81
C VAL A 18 -12.53 17.54 -16.33
N THR A 19 -12.85 18.78 -15.92
CA THR A 19 -12.74 19.21 -14.53
C THR A 19 -13.64 18.38 -13.60
N GLN A 20 -14.88 18.12 -14.02
CA GLN A 20 -15.82 17.30 -13.23
C GLN A 20 -15.34 15.85 -13.07
N GLU A 21 -14.84 15.22 -14.14
CA GLU A 21 -14.30 13.84 -14.09
C GLU A 21 -13.10 13.74 -13.15
N ARG A 22 -12.21 14.73 -13.16
CA ARG A 22 -11.05 14.80 -12.26
C ARG A 22 -11.47 14.92 -10.79
N LEU A 23 -12.47 15.74 -10.49
CA LEU A 23 -13.01 15.86 -9.14
C LEU A 23 -13.67 14.56 -8.66
N GLN A 24 -14.37 13.85 -9.55
CA GLN A 24 -14.93 12.54 -9.22
C GLN A 24 -13.82 11.51 -8.95
N ALA A 25 -12.78 11.47 -9.78
CA ALA A 25 -11.63 10.59 -9.59
C ALA A 25 -10.93 10.84 -8.25
N GLN A 26 -10.72 12.10 -7.86
CA GLN A 26 -10.18 12.45 -6.54
C GLN A 26 -11.05 11.94 -5.39
N ARG A 27 -12.39 12.02 -5.53
CA ARG A 27 -13.31 11.48 -4.52
C ARG A 27 -13.23 9.95 -4.43
N ARG A 28 -13.05 9.25 -5.55
CA ARG A 28 -12.92 7.78 -5.61
C ARG A 28 -11.60 7.30 -5.00
N VAL A 29 -10.48 7.98 -5.28
CA VAL A 29 -9.17 7.70 -4.67
C VAL A 29 -9.17 8.01 -3.16
N GLY A 30 -9.80 9.13 -2.79
CA GLY A 30 -9.92 9.58 -1.42
C GLY A 30 -8.68 10.33 -0.90
N LYS A 31 -8.88 11.07 0.20
CA LYS A 31 -7.88 11.99 0.77
C LYS A 31 -6.98 11.36 1.84
N SER A 32 -7.47 10.35 2.56
CA SER A 32 -6.73 9.71 3.65
C SER A 32 -5.83 8.57 3.14
N HIS A 33 -4.78 8.24 3.88
CA HIS A 33 -3.89 7.12 3.58
C HIS A 33 -4.65 5.79 3.49
N GLU A 34 -5.66 5.58 4.33
CA GLU A 34 -6.50 4.37 4.28
C GLU A 34 -7.35 4.29 3.02
N LYS A 35 -7.94 5.41 2.58
CA LYS A 35 -8.75 5.44 1.36
C LYS A 35 -7.89 5.19 0.13
N ARG A 36 -6.70 5.81 0.08
CA ARG A 36 -5.71 5.56 -0.97
C ARG A 36 -5.23 4.11 -0.97
N ALA A 37 -4.98 3.54 0.21
CA ALA A 37 -4.60 2.13 0.33
C ALA A 37 -5.72 1.20 -0.15
N ASP A 38 -6.98 1.45 0.24
CA ASP A 38 -8.13 0.68 -0.24
C ASP A 38 -8.29 0.80 -1.77
N TRP A 39 -8.11 2.01 -2.32
CA TRP A 39 -8.09 2.24 -3.75
C TRP A 39 -6.98 1.43 -4.43
N ILE A 40 -5.73 1.46 -3.94
CA ILE A 40 -4.61 0.65 -4.48
C ILE A 40 -4.97 -0.85 -4.48
N LEU A 41 -5.59 -1.36 -3.41
CA LEU A 41 -5.96 -2.77 -3.32
C LEU A 41 -7.04 -3.14 -4.34
N ASN A 42 -8.02 -2.28 -4.56
CA ASN A 42 -9.03 -2.47 -5.59
C ASN A 42 -8.45 -2.33 -7.00
N PHE A 43 -7.58 -1.34 -7.21
CA PHE A 43 -6.85 -1.12 -8.45
C PHE A 43 -5.99 -2.34 -8.83
N ALA A 44 -5.22 -2.88 -7.88
CA ALA A 44 -4.41 -4.08 -8.09
C ALA A 44 -5.26 -5.33 -8.40
N ALA A 45 -6.49 -5.40 -7.87
CA ALA A 45 -7.41 -6.50 -8.16
C ALA A 45 -8.19 -6.34 -9.47
N CYS A 46 -8.18 -5.15 -10.08
CA CYS A 46 -8.94 -4.84 -11.29
C CYS A 46 -8.37 -5.58 -12.53
N SER A 47 -9.25 -6.00 -13.43
CA SER A 47 -8.85 -6.61 -14.72
C SER A 47 -8.95 -5.57 -15.82
N ILE A 48 -7.88 -4.81 -16.05
CA ILE A 48 -7.85 -3.68 -17.02
C ILE A 48 -8.35 -4.10 -18.41
N GLY A 49 -7.95 -5.28 -18.90
CA GLY A 49 -8.37 -5.79 -20.21
C GLY A 49 -9.87 -6.14 -20.33
N ARG A 50 -10.66 -6.02 -19.27
CA ARG A 50 -12.12 -6.20 -19.29
C ARG A 50 -12.89 -4.87 -19.18
N LEU A 51 -12.19 -3.75 -19.03
CA LEU A 51 -12.81 -2.44 -18.89
C LEU A 51 -13.26 -1.91 -20.25
N GLY A 52 -14.45 -1.32 -20.30
CA GLY A 52 -14.88 -0.54 -21.45
C GLY A 52 -14.08 0.77 -21.58
N SER A 53 -14.09 1.40 -22.75
CA SER A 53 -13.30 2.63 -23.01
C SER A 53 -13.59 3.76 -22.00
N LYS A 54 -14.85 3.90 -21.56
CA LYS A 54 -15.24 4.88 -20.55
C LYS A 54 -14.65 4.54 -19.18
N GLU A 55 -14.84 3.30 -18.71
CA GLU A 55 -14.32 2.84 -17.41
C GLU A 55 -12.80 2.92 -17.35
N PHE A 56 -12.12 2.64 -18.47
CA PHE A 56 -10.68 2.80 -18.56
C PHE A 56 -10.26 4.28 -18.46
N LYS A 57 -10.99 5.18 -19.13
CA LYS A 57 -10.74 6.63 -19.02
C LYS A 57 -10.94 7.14 -17.59
N ASP A 58 -11.98 6.67 -16.92
CA ASP A 58 -12.23 6.97 -15.50
C ASP A 58 -11.07 6.49 -14.62
N LEU A 59 -10.52 5.31 -14.92
CA LEU A 59 -9.35 4.77 -14.24
C LEU A 59 -8.08 5.58 -14.51
N GLN A 60 -7.88 6.08 -15.73
CA GLN A 60 -6.75 6.97 -16.04
C GLN A 60 -6.83 8.26 -15.21
N TYR A 61 -8.02 8.83 -15.04
CA TYR A 61 -8.23 9.97 -14.16
C TYR A 61 -7.96 9.63 -12.69
N GLU A 62 -8.34 8.44 -12.22
CA GLU A 62 -8.03 7.99 -10.86
C GLU A 62 -6.53 7.82 -10.62
N VAL A 63 -5.78 7.25 -11.57
CA VAL A 63 -4.31 7.12 -11.45
C VAL A 63 -3.66 8.50 -11.39
N ALA A 64 -4.10 9.45 -12.23
CA ALA A 64 -3.63 10.82 -12.17
C ALA A 64 -3.99 11.48 -10.82
N ALA A 65 -5.23 11.31 -10.35
CA ALA A 65 -5.67 11.84 -9.05
C ALA A 65 -4.88 11.24 -7.88
N PHE A 66 -4.53 9.95 -7.94
CA PHE A 66 -3.66 9.31 -6.97
C PHE A 66 -2.27 9.95 -6.95
N ALA A 67 -1.65 10.13 -8.13
CA ALA A 67 -0.36 10.80 -8.26
C ALA A 67 -0.37 12.20 -7.64
N ILE A 68 -1.45 12.95 -7.76
CA ILE A 68 -1.57 14.28 -7.15
C ILE A 68 -1.76 14.16 -5.63
N SER A 69 -2.62 13.22 -5.20
CA SER A 69 -3.04 13.11 -3.79
C SER A 69 -1.92 12.73 -2.82
N VAL A 70 -0.90 12.00 -3.27
CA VAL A 70 0.18 11.53 -2.37
C VAL A 70 1.25 12.59 -2.12
N HIS A 71 1.26 13.69 -2.90
CA HIS A 71 2.39 14.64 -2.92
C HIS A 71 2.10 15.99 -2.26
N SER A 72 0.96 16.21 -1.58
CA SER A 72 0.66 17.52 -0.96
C SER A 72 0.02 17.44 0.43
N PRO A 73 0.72 17.92 1.47
CA PRO A 73 0.15 18.37 2.73
C PRO A 73 -0.01 19.90 2.83
N THR A 74 0.54 20.71 1.90
CA THR A 74 0.64 22.18 2.02
C THR A 74 -0.06 22.95 0.89
N SER A 75 -0.50 24.17 1.23
CA SER A 75 -1.47 25.01 0.51
C SER A 75 -1.03 25.49 -0.88
N ASP A 76 0.28 25.58 -1.14
CA ASP A 76 0.82 26.20 -2.37
C ASP A 76 0.80 25.26 -3.59
N VAL A 77 0.11 24.13 -3.43
CA VAL A 77 -0.20 23.18 -4.50
C VAL A 77 -1.46 23.57 -5.26
N TRP A 78 -2.22 24.58 -4.83
CA TRP A 78 -3.36 25.05 -5.63
C TRP A 78 -2.98 25.35 -7.08
N ASP A 79 -1.79 25.88 -7.39
CA ASP A 79 -1.38 26.17 -8.78
C ASP A 79 -1.04 24.91 -9.60
N LEU A 80 -0.45 23.89 -8.97
CA LEU A 80 -0.23 22.56 -9.58
C LEU A 80 -1.51 21.74 -9.66
N LEU A 81 -2.42 21.93 -8.70
CA LEU A 81 -3.76 21.38 -8.71
C LEU A 81 -4.57 22.03 -9.83
N HIS A 82 -4.45 23.34 -10.08
CA HIS A 82 -5.06 24.04 -11.22
C HIS A 82 -4.43 23.55 -12.54
N TRP A 83 -3.11 23.44 -12.65
CA TRP A 83 -2.46 22.88 -13.85
C TRP A 83 -2.86 21.41 -14.11
N ALA A 84 -2.94 20.58 -13.08
CA ALA A 84 -3.38 19.19 -13.20
C ALA A 84 -4.91 19.03 -13.29
N GLN A 85 -5.69 20.05 -12.89
CA GLN A 85 -7.15 20.12 -13.05
C GLN A 85 -7.54 20.61 -14.43
N HIS A 86 -6.70 21.41 -15.11
CA HIS A 86 -6.98 21.93 -16.45
C HIS A 86 -6.16 21.23 -17.56
N ASP A 87 -4.86 20.97 -17.41
CA ASP A 87 -3.96 20.58 -18.53
C ASP A 87 -3.05 19.36 -18.30
N GLY A 88 -3.03 18.75 -17.11
CA GLY A 88 -2.12 17.62 -16.82
C GLY A 88 -2.32 16.41 -17.75
N PRO A 89 -1.25 15.73 -18.22
CA PRO A 89 -1.38 14.61 -19.15
C PRO A 89 -2.10 13.43 -18.51
N ILE A 90 -3.14 12.92 -19.18
CA ILE A 90 -3.79 11.65 -18.81
C ILE A 90 -2.79 10.52 -19.08
N PRO A 91 -2.50 9.64 -18.10
CA PRO A 91 -1.51 8.59 -18.30
C PRO A 91 -1.95 7.64 -19.42
N ALA A 92 -1.06 7.40 -20.38
CA ALA A 92 -1.30 6.43 -21.46
C ALA A 92 -1.58 5.02 -20.92
N HIS A 93 -2.21 4.17 -21.75
CA HIS A 93 -2.62 2.82 -21.35
C HIS A 93 -1.48 1.99 -20.75
N GLY A 94 -0.33 1.96 -21.42
CA GLY A 94 0.85 1.22 -20.95
C GLY A 94 1.38 1.69 -19.59
N HIS A 95 1.25 2.99 -19.27
CA HIS A 95 1.64 3.51 -17.96
C HIS A 95 0.70 3.05 -16.85
N VAL A 96 -0.61 3.02 -17.11
CA VAL A 96 -1.60 2.50 -16.16
C VAL A 96 -1.37 1.01 -15.90
N GLU A 97 -1.08 0.23 -16.95
CA GLU A 97 -0.77 -1.20 -16.81
C GLU A 97 0.54 -1.44 -16.07
N SER A 98 1.61 -0.72 -16.40
CA SER A 98 2.90 -0.79 -15.68
C SER A 98 2.68 -0.52 -14.19
N PHE A 99 1.97 0.57 -13.87
CA PHE A 99 1.65 0.94 -12.50
C PHE A 99 0.81 -0.13 -11.79
N GLN A 100 -0.19 -0.72 -12.48
CA GLN A 100 -1.00 -1.79 -11.91
C GLN A 100 -0.17 -3.05 -11.62
N ASN A 101 0.73 -3.43 -12.52
CA ASN A 101 1.61 -4.59 -12.34
C ASN A 101 2.53 -4.38 -11.14
N GLN A 102 3.04 -3.17 -10.94
CA GLN A 102 3.80 -2.84 -9.75
C GLN A 102 2.96 -2.95 -8.47
N ALA A 103 1.75 -2.37 -8.47
CA ALA A 103 0.84 -2.45 -7.32
C ALA A 103 0.51 -3.90 -6.96
N LYS A 104 0.20 -4.74 -7.96
CA LYS A 104 -0.02 -6.19 -7.80
C LYS A 104 1.18 -6.88 -7.17
N MET A 105 2.38 -6.62 -7.68
CA MET A 105 3.62 -7.22 -7.17
C MET A 105 3.84 -6.85 -5.69
N TRP A 106 3.73 -5.58 -5.33
CA TRP A 106 3.99 -5.11 -3.97
C TRP A 106 2.93 -5.58 -2.99
N VAL A 107 1.65 -5.54 -3.36
CA VAL A 107 0.58 -6.12 -2.54
C VAL A 107 0.81 -7.61 -2.32
N GLY A 108 1.21 -8.34 -3.37
CA GLY A 108 1.57 -9.77 -3.27
C GLY A 108 2.68 -10.02 -2.26
N ARG A 109 3.78 -9.25 -2.33
CA ARG A 109 4.91 -9.36 -1.40
C ARG A 109 4.52 -9.01 0.04
N ILE A 110 3.72 -7.96 0.26
CA ILE A 110 3.20 -7.60 1.59
C ILE A 110 2.40 -8.78 2.18
N LEU A 111 1.51 -9.37 1.38
CA LEU A 111 0.71 -10.51 1.82
C LEU A 111 1.55 -11.78 2.09
N ALA A 112 2.63 -11.97 1.34
CA ALA A 112 3.61 -13.03 1.56
C ALA A 112 4.57 -12.75 2.73
N LYS A 113 4.53 -11.53 3.31
CA LYS A 113 5.47 -11.04 4.33
C LYS A 113 6.92 -11.04 3.84
N GLU A 114 7.10 -10.76 2.56
CA GLU A 114 8.40 -10.64 1.92
C GLU A 114 8.91 -9.19 1.97
N SER A 115 10.23 -9.02 1.88
CA SER A 115 10.81 -7.70 1.74
C SER A 115 10.55 -7.13 0.34
N ILE A 116 10.24 -5.84 0.31
CA ILE A 116 10.13 -5.07 -0.94
C ILE A 116 11.37 -4.20 -1.03
N ILE A 117 12.24 -4.51 -1.98
CA ILE A 117 13.35 -3.64 -2.36
C ILE A 117 12.77 -2.69 -3.40
N VAL A 118 12.73 -1.40 -3.08
CA VAL A 118 12.36 -0.40 -4.07
C VAL A 118 13.62 0.32 -4.53
N PRO A 119 14.04 0.14 -5.79
CA PRO A 119 15.22 0.81 -6.32
C PRO A 119 14.87 2.26 -6.65
N PHE A 120 14.70 3.11 -5.64
CA PHE A 120 14.41 4.53 -5.86
C PHE A 120 15.66 5.34 -6.23
N PHE A 121 16.88 4.82 -6.00
CA PHE A 121 18.11 5.61 -6.17
C PHE A 121 19.27 4.76 -6.71
N GLY A 122 19.52 4.86 -8.02
CA GLY A 122 20.72 4.33 -8.67
C GLY A 122 21.74 5.44 -8.96
N ARG A 123 22.92 5.36 -8.33
CA ARG A 123 24.24 5.88 -8.78
C ARG A 123 24.38 7.35 -9.23
N GLY A 124 23.54 8.25 -8.75
CA GLY A 124 23.84 9.67 -8.71
C GLY A 124 23.37 10.19 -7.37
N ARG A 125 24.22 10.89 -6.62
CA ARG A 125 23.77 11.71 -5.49
C ARG A 125 22.95 12.86 -6.08
N PHE A 126 21.73 12.58 -6.52
CA PHE A 126 20.70 13.60 -6.46
C PHE A 126 20.38 13.72 -4.99
N CYS A 127 21.09 14.63 -4.31
CA CYS A 127 20.44 15.34 -3.23
C CYS A 127 19.20 15.94 -3.90
N LEU A 128 18.03 15.40 -3.59
CA LEU A 128 16.89 16.28 -3.43
C LEU A 128 17.31 17.22 -2.30
N THR A 129 18.02 18.31 -2.63
CA THR A 129 17.96 19.51 -1.82
C THR A 129 16.48 19.80 -1.71
N TYR A 130 15.96 19.65 -0.50
CA TYR A 130 14.56 19.84 -0.14
C TYR A 130 14.22 21.31 -0.41
N SER A 131 14.00 21.66 -1.68
CA SER A 131 13.24 22.84 -2.06
C SER A 131 11.87 22.36 -2.50
N GLU A 132 10.84 23.12 -2.14
CA GLU A 132 9.45 22.85 -2.51
C GLU A 132 9.22 22.77 -4.04
N ASP A 133 10.24 23.09 -4.84
CA ASP A 133 10.17 23.12 -6.31
C ASP A 133 10.81 21.90 -7.00
N GLY A 134 11.63 21.11 -6.30
CA GLY A 134 12.36 19.99 -6.91
C GLY A 134 11.48 18.82 -7.37
N TRP A 135 10.33 18.62 -6.72
CA TRP A 135 9.36 17.57 -7.11
C TRP A 135 8.36 18.08 -8.16
N LYS A 136 8.07 19.39 -8.19
CA LYS A 136 7.27 20.03 -9.24
C LYS A 136 7.91 19.76 -10.60
N GLN A 137 9.23 19.92 -10.70
CA GLN A 137 10.00 19.56 -11.88
C GLN A 137 10.02 18.05 -12.18
N ALA A 138 9.90 17.17 -11.18
CA ALA A 138 9.84 15.72 -11.38
C ALA A 138 8.47 15.25 -11.93
N LEU A 139 7.37 15.90 -11.53
CA LEU A 139 6.03 15.68 -12.10
C LEU A 139 5.90 16.26 -13.51
N LEU A 140 6.60 17.37 -13.78
CA LEU A 140 6.65 18.05 -15.07
C LEU A 140 7.68 17.46 -16.05
N SER A 141 8.56 16.56 -15.59
CA SER A 141 9.57 15.87 -16.42
C SER A 141 9.21 14.40 -16.65
N GLU A 142 10.03 13.69 -17.43
CA GLU A 142 9.95 12.26 -17.80
C GLU A 142 9.84 11.25 -16.62
N ASN A 143 9.50 11.67 -15.39
CA ASN A 143 9.53 10.88 -14.17
C ASN A 143 8.17 10.75 -13.45
N ALA A 144 7.04 11.00 -14.11
CA ALA A 144 5.70 10.77 -13.54
C ALA A 144 5.51 9.35 -12.99
N GLU A 145 6.12 8.35 -13.63
CA GLU A 145 6.15 6.97 -13.15
C GLU A 145 6.84 6.86 -11.78
N ARG A 146 7.95 7.57 -11.54
CA ARG A 146 8.65 7.57 -10.25
C ARG A 146 7.79 8.18 -9.14
N ALA A 147 7.08 9.27 -9.44
CA ALA A 147 6.17 9.90 -8.49
C ALA A 147 5.02 8.96 -8.09
N LEU A 148 4.46 8.22 -9.04
CA LEU A 148 3.47 7.17 -8.80
C LEU A 148 4.03 6.03 -7.94
N LEU A 149 5.23 5.53 -8.27
CA LEU A 149 5.90 4.46 -7.52
C LEU A 149 6.21 4.88 -6.08
N TYR A 150 6.69 6.10 -5.89
CA TYR A 150 6.94 6.66 -4.57
C TYR A 150 5.65 6.77 -3.76
N GLY A 151 4.59 7.30 -4.37
CA GLY A 151 3.31 7.45 -3.69
C GLY A 151 2.66 6.11 -3.32
N LEU A 152 2.81 5.11 -4.20
CA LEU A 152 2.43 3.74 -3.93
C LEU A 152 3.19 3.17 -2.73
N TRP A 153 4.50 3.40 -2.66
CA TRP A 153 5.34 2.89 -1.56
C TRP A 153 4.94 3.54 -0.24
N LEU A 154 4.83 4.88 -0.22
CA LEU A 154 4.46 5.63 0.97
C LEU A 154 3.12 5.13 1.52
N THR A 155 2.09 5.07 0.66
CA THR A 155 0.73 4.65 1.06
C THR A 155 0.70 3.20 1.56
N LEU A 156 1.39 2.28 0.87
CA LEU A 156 1.41 0.87 1.26
C LEU A 156 2.23 0.65 2.54
N SER A 157 3.35 1.35 2.72
CA SER A 157 4.24 1.16 3.88
C SER A 157 3.52 1.50 5.20
N GLU A 158 2.75 2.59 5.20
CA GLU A 158 1.97 3.04 6.35
C GLU A 158 0.81 2.09 6.69
N CYS A 159 0.18 1.52 5.67
CA CYS A 159 -0.97 0.64 5.84
C CYS A 159 -0.62 -0.86 5.87
N ALA A 160 0.65 -1.24 5.66
CA ALA A 160 1.07 -2.63 5.40
C ALA A 160 0.59 -3.62 6.48
N HIS A 161 0.71 -3.23 7.75
CA HIS A 161 0.31 -4.04 8.90
C HIS A 161 -1.21 -4.37 8.96
N ARG A 162 -2.03 -3.61 8.23
CA ARG A 162 -3.49 -3.78 8.13
C ARG A 162 -3.92 -4.51 6.87
N ILE A 163 -3.03 -4.67 5.88
CA ILE A 163 -3.34 -5.37 4.63
C ILE A 163 -3.41 -6.87 4.90
N ARG A 164 -4.54 -7.49 4.52
CA ARG A 164 -4.80 -8.91 4.76
C ARG A 164 -5.40 -9.57 3.53
N ARG A 165 -5.29 -10.90 3.48
CA ARG A 165 -5.97 -11.73 2.49
C ARG A 165 -7.22 -12.33 3.10
N CYS A 166 -8.37 -12.12 2.46
CA CYS A 166 -9.62 -12.74 2.90
C CYS A 166 -9.52 -14.26 2.70
N PRO A 167 -9.78 -15.10 3.73
CA PRO A 167 -9.70 -16.55 3.60
C PRO A 167 -10.83 -17.14 2.75
N GLU A 168 -11.90 -16.38 2.48
CA GLU A 168 -13.03 -16.85 1.68
C GLU A 168 -12.84 -16.61 0.19
N CYS A 169 -12.60 -15.36 -0.20
CA CYS A 169 -12.52 -14.96 -1.61
C CYS A 169 -11.09 -14.68 -2.07
N ALA A 170 -10.09 -14.89 -1.22
CA ALA A 170 -8.68 -14.58 -1.48
C ALA A 170 -8.36 -13.11 -1.83
N LYS A 171 -9.33 -12.20 -1.78
CA LYS A 171 -9.18 -10.77 -2.06
C LYS A 171 -8.31 -10.10 -0.99
N ALA A 172 -7.37 -9.26 -1.44
CA ALA A 172 -6.60 -8.37 -0.58
C ALA A 172 -7.51 -7.23 -0.08
N PHE A 173 -7.46 -6.91 1.21
CA PHE A 173 -8.28 -5.84 1.79
C PHE A 173 -7.54 -5.14 2.93
N LEU A 174 -7.94 -3.90 3.20
CA LEU A 174 -7.46 -3.14 4.34
C LEU A 174 -8.35 -3.40 5.56
N ALA A 175 -7.79 -3.97 6.62
CA ALA A 175 -8.54 -4.21 7.85
C ALA A 175 -8.81 -2.91 8.61
N THR A 176 -10.07 -2.64 8.95
CA THR A 176 -10.44 -1.51 9.84
C THR A 176 -10.17 -1.84 11.30
N ARG A 177 -10.31 -3.12 11.67
CA ARG A 177 -10.08 -3.61 13.04
C ARG A 177 -8.97 -4.67 13.06
N SER A 178 -8.20 -4.71 14.14
CA SER A 178 -7.10 -5.68 14.32
C SER A 178 -7.55 -7.14 14.26
N ASN A 179 -8.81 -7.44 14.61
CA ASN A 179 -9.40 -8.76 14.58
C ASN A 179 -10.20 -9.07 13.30
N GLN A 180 -10.30 -8.13 12.35
CA GLN A 180 -11.05 -8.35 11.11
C GLN A 180 -10.33 -9.40 10.24
N ARG A 181 -11.02 -10.52 9.98
CA ARG A 181 -10.50 -11.64 9.18
C ARG A 181 -11.03 -11.67 7.75
N TYR A 182 -12.18 -11.07 7.50
CA TYR A 182 -12.87 -11.10 6.22
C TYR A 182 -12.96 -9.70 5.62
N CYS A 183 -12.89 -9.61 4.30
CA CYS A 183 -12.98 -8.33 3.60
C CYS A 183 -14.38 -7.70 3.71
N LEU A 184 -15.43 -8.52 3.76
CA LEU A 184 -16.83 -8.09 3.81
C LEU A 184 -17.64 -8.94 4.81
N PRO A 185 -18.72 -8.39 5.38
CA PRO A 185 -19.66 -9.15 6.21
C PRO A 185 -20.24 -10.36 5.47
N SER A 186 -20.49 -10.26 4.17
CA SER A 186 -21.00 -11.37 3.35
C SER A 186 -20.05 -12.57 3.32
N CYS A 187 -18.73 -12.34 3.25
CA CYS A 187 -17.74 -13.42 3.33
C CYS A 187 -17.76 -14.09 4.71
N GLN A 188 -17.89 -13.30 5.77
CA GLN A 188 -18.02 -13.83 7.13
C GLN A 188 -19.29 -14.69 7.27
N SER A 189 -20.44 -14.20 6.78
CA SER A 189 -21.71 -14.94 6.83
C SER A 189 -21.63 -16.25 6.04
N ARG A 190 -21.06 -16.25 4.83
CA ARG A 190 -20.88 -17.49 4.03
C ARG A 190 -20.08 -18.55 4.80
N VAL A 191 -18.98 -18.14 5.43
CA VAL A 191 -18.16 -19.06 6.23
C VAL A 191 -18.91 -19.54 7.47
N ALA A 192 -19.64 -18.64 8.15
CA ALA A 192 -20.46 -18.99 9.30
C ALA A 192 -21.58 -19.98 8.92
N SER A 193 -22.28 -19.75 7.82
CA SER A 193 -23.33 -20.64 7.30
C SER A 193 -22.79 -22.01 6.94
N ARG A 194 -21.66 -22.10 6.22
CA ARG A 194 -21.02 -23.41 5.93
C ARG A 194 -20.61 -24.13 7.22
N LYS A 195 -20.09 -23.40 8.20
CA LYS A 195 -19.74 -23.98 9.50
C LYS A 195 -20.98 -24.48 10.25
N TYR A 196 -22.07 -23.71 10.21
CA TYR A 196 -23.35 -24.09 10.83
C TYR A 196 -23.93 -25.35 10.17
N LEU A 197 -24.04 -25.36 8.84
CA LEU A 197 -24.55 -26.51 8.08
C LEU A 197 -23.67 -27.77 8.21
N GLY A 198 -22.35 -27.58 8.35
CA GLY A 198 -21.43 -28.68 8.62
C GLY A 198 -21.37 -29.12 10.10
N THR A 199 -22.05 -28.41 11.00
CA THR A 199 -22.10 -28.77 12.43
C THR A 199 -23.32 -29.65 12.67
N PRO A 200 -23.16 -30.88 13.21
CA PRO A 200 -24.28 -31.73 13.55
C PRO A 200 -25.27 -31.05 14.52
N PRO A 201 -26.59 -31.28 14.39
CA PRO A 201 -27.62 -30.66 15.23
C PRO A 201 -27.34 -30.79 16.73
N GLU A 202 -26.77 -31.91 17.17
CA GLU A 202 -26.47 -32.21 18.58
C GLU A 202 -25.42 -31.26 19.21
N ARG A 203 -24.72 -30.50 18.36
CA ARG A 203 -23.69 -29.52 18.73
C ARG A 203 -24.13 -28.07 18.57
N LEU A 204 -25.29 -27.81 17.96
CA LEU A 204 -25.83 -26.46 17.89
C LEU A 204 -26.11 -25.96 19.32
N GLY A 205 -25.71 -24.73 19.64
CA GLY A 205 -25.84 -24.13 20.98
C GLY A 205 -24.77 -24.54 22.01
N LYS A 206 -23.93 -25.55 21.75
CA LYS A 206 -22.82 -25.96 22.65
C LYS A 206 -21.49 -25.33 22.20
N SER A 207 -21.42 -24.00 22.18
CA SER A 207 -20.19 -23.28 21.85
C SER A 207 -19.18 -23.44 22.98
N GLY A 208 -18.21 -24.35 22.85
CA GLY A 208 -17.07 -24.43 23.78
C GLY A 208 -16.36 -25.78 23.83
N ARG A 209 -16.99 -26.89 23.43
CA ARG A 209 -16.33 -28.20 23.49
C ARG A 209 -15.64 -28.52 22.14
N PRO A 210 -14.30 -28.46 22.04
CA PRO A 210 -13.60 -28.86 20.82
C PRO A 210 -13.97 -30.30 20.44
N SER A 211 -14.07 -30.58 19.14
CA SER A 211 -14.44 -31.92 18.70
C SER A 211 -13.37 -32.94 19.11
N LYS A 212 -13.75 -34.22 19.24
CA LYS A 212 -12.80 -35.30 19.53
C LYS A 212 -11.65 -35.34 18.50
N LYS A 213 -11.90 -34.95 17.24
CA LYS A 213 -10.89 -34.76 16.19
C LYS A 213 -9.98 -33.55 16.45
N ASP A 214 -10.54 -32.41 16.89
CA ASP A 214 -9.76 -31.23 17.25
C ASP A 214 -8.89 -31.48 18.48
N MET A 215 -9.41 -32.24 19.46
CA MET A 215 -8.68 -32.71 20.63
C MET A 215 -7.52 -33.64 20.24
N ALA A 216 -7.71 -34.53 19.25
CA ALA A 216 -6.66 -35.38 18.74
C ALA A 216 -5.58 -34.58 17.98
N ALA A 217 -5.98 -33.61 17.16
CA ALA A 217 -5.06 -32.72 16.44
C ALA A 217 -4.27 -31.80 17.39
N LEU A 218 -4.88 -31.31 18.49
CA LEU A 218 -4.17 -30.57 19.53
C LEU A 218 -3.13 -31.44 20.26
N LYS A 219 -3.46 -32.71 20.55
CA LYS A 219 -2.52 -33.66 21.18
C LYS A 219 -1.32 -34.00 20.28
N LEU A 220 -1.50 -33.98 18.96
CA LEU A 220 -0.39 -34.15 18.01
C LEU A 220 0.56 -32.94 17.99
N LYS A 221 0.05 -31.73 18.19
CA LYS A 221 0.87 -30.50 18.22
C LYS A 221 1.61 -30.27 19.53
N THR A 222 1.20 -30.90 20.63
CA THR A 222 1.83 -30.73 21.95
C THR A 222 2.88 -31.80 22.31
N LYS A 223 3.15 -32.77 21.42
CA LYS A 223 4.35 -33.61 21.55
C LYS A 223 5.59 -32.74 21.35
N LYS A 224 6.10 -32.18 22.45
CA LYS A 224 7.43 -31.56 22.53
C LYS A 224 8.43 -32.51 21.88
N PRO A 225 9.34 -32.02 21.00
CA PRO A 225 10.44 -32.85 20.53
C PRO A 225 11.20 -33.35 21.74
N THR A 226 11.22 -34.67 21.91
CA THR A 226 12.02 -35.36 22.91
C THR A 226 13.46 -34.90 22.69
N ARG A 227 14.01 -34.21 23.70
CA ARG A 227 15.35 -33.62 23.67
C ARG A 227 16.35 -34.75 23.49
N GLU A 228 16.76 -34.99 22.25
CA GLU A 228 17.76 -35.98 21.90
C GLU A 228 19.07 -35.55 22.56
N LYS A 229 19.56 -36.38 23.49
CA LYS A 229 20.83 -36.16 24.20
C LYS A 229 21.97 -36.21 23.19
N VAL A 230 22.33 -35.06 22.62
CA VAL A 230 23.58 -34.90 21.87
C VAL A 230 24.72 -35.03 22.88
N LYS A 231 25.34 -36.22 22.91
CA LYS A 231 26.61 -36.46 23.61
C LYS A 231 27.68 -35.59 22.95
N GLY A 232 28.38 -34.82 23.79
CA GLY A 232 29.36 -33.83 23.38
C GLY A 232 30.55 -34.40 22.61
N LYS A 233 31.09 -33.56 21.72
CA LYS A 233 32.52 -33.51 21.43
C LYS A 233 32.98 -32.08 21.67
N GLN A 234 33.82 -31.94 22.68
CA GLN A 234 34.63 -30.76 22.93
C GLN A 234 35.67 -30.64 21.81
N SER A 235 35.79 -29.46 21.23
CA SER A 235 36.99 -29.05 20.49
C SER A 235 37.21 -27.57 20.75
N ALA A 236 38.49 -27.26 20.90
CA ALA A 236 39.04 -26.17 21.66
C ALA A 236 38.92 -24.79 21.00
N GLY A 237 38.89 -23.78 21.86
CA GLY A 237 39.70 -22.57 21.77
C GLY A 237 39.55 -21.67 20.55
N ILE A 238 39.12 -20.43 20.79
CA ILE A 238 39.95 -19.25 20.53
C ILE A 238 39.42 -18.13 21.43
N SER A 239 40.33 -17.62 22.24
CA SER A 239 40.19 -16.48 23.13
C SER A 239 40.43 -15.21 22.33
N MET A 240 39.47 -14.29 22.29
CA MET A 240 39.75 -12.88 22.00
C MET A 240 39.07 -12.00 23.04
N LYS A 241 39.92 -11.42 23.88
CA LYS A 241 39.63 -10.28 24.74
C LYS A 241 39.37 -9.07 23.85
N THR A 242 38.27 -8.37 24.04
CA THR A 242 38.22 -6.92 23.79
C THR A 242 37.41 -6.23 24.87
N THR A 243 38.11 -5.27 25.45
CA THR A 243 37.84 -4.33 26.53
C THR A 243 36.52 -3.58 26.46
N ALA A 244 35.97 -3.36 27.66
CA ALA A 244 34.94 -2.38 27.96
C ALA A 244 35.36 -0.96 27.55
N SER A 245 34.38 -0.14 27.16
CA SER A 245 34.42 1.29 27.42
C SER A 245 33.02 1.77 27.76
N ARG A 246 32.93 2.21 29.01
CA ARG A 246 31.80 2.74 29.74
C ARG A 246 32.03 4.24 29.75
N SER A 247 31.18 5.03 29.10
CA SER A 247 31.18 6.49 29.27
C SER A 247 29.79 6.96 29.62
N ASN A 248 29.72 7.58 30.79
CA ASN A 248 28.56 8.11 31.48
C ASN A 248 28.72 9.64 31.47
N LYS A 249 27.74 10.42 31.00
CA LYS A 249 27.58 11.89 31.22
C LYS A 249 26.21 12.29 30.69
N ARG A 250 25.17 12.58 31.49
CA ARG A 250 24.91 13.67 32.45
C ARG A 250 24.61 15.03 31.77
N SER A 251 23.31 15.37 31.80
CA SER A 251 22.69 16.67 32.17
C SER A 251 23.04 17.97 31.42
N SER A 252 22.00 18.58 30.83
CA SER A 252 21.55 19.99 30.95
C SER A 252 20.39 20.19 29.95
N ARG A 253 19.12 20.36 30.34
CA ARG A 253 18.47 21.57 30.91
C ARG A 253 18.96 22.86 30.25
N VAL A 254 18.17 23.39 29.32
CA VAL A 254 18.14 24.80 28.93
C VAL A 254 16.67 25.19 28.90
N GLU A 255 16.34 26.10 29.82
CA GLU A 255 15.12 26.90 29.88
C GLU A 255 15.30 28.12 28.96
N ASP A 256 14.15 28.62 28.48
CA ASP A 256 13.81 30.00 28.11
C ASP A 256 14.59 30.73 27.00
N ASN A 257 13.85 31.14 25.95
CA ASN A 257 13.72 32.57 25.69
C ASN A 257 12.48 32.92 24.84
N GLU A 258 11.74 33.89 25.36
CA GLU A 258 10.70 34.70 24.72
C GLU A 258 11.31 35.71 23.71
N GLN A 259 10.42 36.42 22.99
CA GLN A 259 10.61 37.61 22.14
C GLN A 259 11.00 37.32 20.67
N GLU A 260 10.29 37.77 19.62
CA GLU A 260 9.24 38.79 19.41
C GLU A 260 8.07 38.25 18.56
#